data_AF-A0A218XU29-F1
#
_entry.id   AF-A0A218XU29-F1
#
_cell.length_a   1.000
_cell.length_b   1.000
_cell.length_c   1.000
_cell.angle_alpha   90.00
_cell.angle_beta   90.00
_cell.angle_gamma   90.00
#
_symmetry.space_group_name_H-M   'P 1'
#
loop_
_entity.id
_entity.type
_entity.pdbx_description
1 polymer ?
#
loop_
_entity_poly.entity_id
_entity_poly.type
_entity_poly.pdbx_seq_one_letter_code
_entity_poly.pdbx_strand_id
1 'polypeptide(L)'
;MTSTDIATLQMRPKQIPDQSIPPADFFAIGLEHVNASRANNLGLVYDIEPTNYIRCLCGLGCTNAEGGFITKKGSKMLIKPIAKSELN
;
A
#
# COMPACT_ATOMS: atom_id res chain seq x y z
N MET A 1 2.25 5.23 -0.63
CA MET A 1 1.70 6.60 -0.69
C MET A 1 2.82 7.54 -1.09
N THR A 2 2.68 8.28 -2.19
CA THR A 2 3.76 9.12 -2.75
C THR A 2 3.74 10.57 -2.28
N SER A 3 2.71 10.99 -1.53
CA SER A 3 2.56 12.35 -0.99
C SER A 3 2.66 12.39 0.53
N THR A 4 3.88 12.23 1.03
CA THR A 4 4.18 12.27 2.46
C THR A 4 5.38 13.17 2.76
N ASP A 5 5.49 13.62 4.00
CA ASP A 5 6.65 14.36 4.52
C ASP A 5 7.29 13.60 5.68
N ILE A 6 8.63 13.55 5.67
CA ILE A 6 9.49 12.83 6.63
C ILE A 6 9.67 13.55 7.99
N ALA A 7 9.08 14.74 8.13
CA ALA A 7 9.29 15.59 9.30
C ALA A 7 8.09 16.49 9.57
N THR A 8 7.98 16.97 10.80
CA THR A 8 6.95 17.93 11.20
C THR A 8 7.09 19.26 10.44
N LEU A 9 5.97 19.87 10.04
CA LEU A 9 5.92 21.19 9.38
C LEU A 9 6.17 22.38 10.34
N GLN A 10 6.89 22.17 11.45
CA GLN A 10 7.23 23.21 12.41
C GLN A 10 8.42 24.03 11.92
N MET A 11 8.65 25.21 12.53
CA MET A 11 9.81 26.06 12.23
C MET A 11 11.16 25.32 12.38
N ARG A 12 11.21 24.25 13.19
CA ARG A 12 12.31 23.29 13.22
C ARG A 12 11.77 21.91 12.88
N PRO A 13 12.10 21.34 11.72
CA PRO A 13 11.66 20.00 11.37
C PRO A 13 12.22 18.99 12.37
N LYS A 14 11.36 18.16 12.93
CA LYS A 14 11.76 17.02 13.78
C LYS A 14 11.16 15.75 13.19
N GLN A 15 11.87 14.63 13.38
CA GLN A 15 11.33 13.30 13.10
C GLN A 15 10.05 13.07 13.91
N ILE A 16 9.11 12.37 13.30
CA ILE A 16 7.84 12.03 13.93
C ILE A 16 8.10 10.95 14.99
N PRO A 17 7.72 11.15 16.26
CA PRO A 17 7.88 10.14 17.28
C PRO A 17 6.78 9.07 17.20
N ASP A 18 7.11 7.84 17.56
CA ASP A 18 6.14 6.80 17.91
C ASP A 18 5.54 7.05 19.31
N GLN A 19 4.50 6.31 19.67
CA GLN A 19 3.88 6.28 21.00
C GLN A 19 4.90 6.03 22.12
N SER A 20 5.96 5.27 21.83
CA SER A 20 7.03 5.00 22.79
C SER A 20 8.01 6.19 23.00
N ILE A 21 7.82 7.30 22.26
CA ILE A 21 8.67 8.51 22.18
C ILE A 21 9.87 8.49 21.19
N PRO A 22 10.52 7.36 20.80
CA PRO A 22 11.60 7.41 19.81
C PRO A 22 11.03 7.77 18.43
N PRO A 23 11.87 8.15 17.46
CA PRO A 23 11.43 8.30 16.07
C PRO A 23 10.67 7.07 15.59
N ALA A 24 9.52 7.29 14.96
CA ALA A 24 8.71 6.23 14.39
C ALA A 24 9.45 5.55 13.25
N ASP A 25 9.35 4.22 13.20
CA ASP A 25 9.90 3.43 12.11
C ASP A 25 8.91 3.29 10.95
N PHE A 26 9.37 2.65 9.88
CA PHE A 26 8.56 2.41 8.70
C PHE A 26 7.30 1.58 8.98
N PHE A 27 7.30 0.71 10.00
CA PHE A 27 6.14 -0.10 10.34
C PHE A 27 5.10 0.67 11.16
N ALA A 28 5.52 1.70 11.91
CA ALA A 28 4.65 2.56 12.69
C ALA A 28 3.91 3.61 11.83
N ILE A 29 4.58 4.20 10.82
CA ILE A 29 4.03 5.32 10.03
C ILE A 29 4.02 5.09 8.52
N GLY A 30 4.47 3.92 8.04
CA GLY A 30 4.56 3.62 6.61
C GLY A 30 5.54 4.55 5.89
N LEU A 31 5.11 5.09 4.76
CA LEU A 31 5.88 6.06 3.97
C LEU A 31 5.89 7.47 4.56
N GLU A 32 5.31 7.71 5.75
CA GLU A 32 5.30 8.95 6.54
C GLU A 32 3.96 9.73 6.53
N HIS A 33 3.94 10.92 7.12
CA HIS A 33 2.73 11.72 7.32
C HIS A 33 2.20 12.32 6.01
N VAL A 34 0.89 12.28 5.80
CA VAL A 34 0.25 12.75 4.57
C VAL A 34 0.45 14.25 4.37
N ASN A 35 0.94 14.64 3.19
CA ASN A 35 0.91 16.04 2.74
C ASN A 35 -0.26 16.23 1.76
N ALA A 36 -1.35 16.83 2.22
CA ALA A 36 -2.57 17.01 1.43
C ALA A 36 -2.36 17.96 0.24
N SER A 37 -1.58 19.04 0.43
CA SER A 37 -1.28 20.00 -0.64
C SER A 37 -0.51 19.36 -1.79
N ARG A 38 0.47 18.50 -1.47
CA ARG A 38 1.22 17.73 -2.47
C ARG A 38 0.37 16.60 -3.08
N ALA A 39 -0.59 16.05 -2.34
CA ALA A 39 -1.46 14.98 -2.84
C ALA A 39 -2.42 15.47 -3.94
N ASN A 40 -2.74 16.77 -3.94
CA ASN A 40 -3.60 17.39 -4.94
C ASN A 40 -2.98 17.43 -6.35
N ASN A 41 -1.66 17.40 -6.46
CA ASN A 41 -0.98 17.37 -7.76
C ASN A 41 0.23 16.45 -7.71
N LEU A 42 -0.04 15.15 -7.83
CA LEU A 42 0.99 14.12 -7.91
C LEU A 42 1.59 14.06 -9.31
N GLY A 43 2.92 14.08 -9.42
CA GLY A 43 3.60 13.87 -10.69
C GLY A 43 3.51 12.42 -11.18
N LEU A 44 3.43 11.45 -10.25
CA LEU A 44 3.29 10.02 -10.56
C LEU A 44 2.32 9.35 -9.58
N VAL A 45 1.45 8.52 -10.13
CA VAL A 45 0.52 7.65 -9.40
C VAL A 45 0.82 6.21 -9.79
N TYR A 46 0.97 5.34 -8.79
CA TYR A 46 0.99 3.90 -9.01
C TYR A 46 -0.46 3.42 -9.04
N ASP A 47 -0.98 3.19 -10.24
CA ASP A 47 -2.37 2.80 -10.46
C ASP A 47 -2.53 1.28 -10.59
N ILE A 48 -3.63 0.76 -10.03
CA ILE A 48 -3.89 -0.67 -9.92
C ILE A 48 -5.29 -1.04 -10.39
N GLU A 49 -5.39 -2.03 -11.28
CA GLU A 49 -6.70 -2.61 -11.61
C GLU A 49 -7.12 -3.63 -10.53
N PRO A 50 -8.40 -3.68 -10.11
CA PRO A 50 -8.90 -4.68 -9.17
C PRO A 50 -8.54 -6.14 -9.53
N THR A 51 -8.44 -6.46 -10.82
CA THR A 51 -8.08 -7.80 -11.28
C THR A 51 -6.63 -8.18 -10.97
N ASN A 52 -5.71 -7.20 -10.83
CA ASN A 52 -4.33 -7.44 -10.45
C ASN A 52 -4.22 -7.97 -9.02
N TYR A 53 -5.11 -7.55 -8.10
CA TYR A 53 -5.19 -8.15 -6.76
C TYR A 53 -5.55 -9.63 -6.83
N ILE A 54 -6.50 -10.00 -7.68
CA ILE A 54 -6.88 -11.41 -7.89
C ILE A 54 -5.70 -12.18 -8.49
N ARG A 55 -4.98 -11.63 -9.47
CA ARG A 55 -3.79 -12.27 -10.06
C ARG A 55 -2.64 -12.45 -9.06
N CYS A 56 -2.46 -11.50 -8.15
CA CYS A 56 -1.47 -11.61 -7.08
C CYS A 56 -1.85 -12.69 -6.08
N LEU A 57 -3.13 -12.76 -5.66
CA LEU A 57 -3.64 -13.85 -4.83
C LEU A 57 -3.44 -15.23 -5.51
N CYS A 58 -3.62 -15.33 -6.83
CA CYS A 58 -3.30 -16.56 -7.58
C CYS A 58 -1.81 -16.90 -7.47
N GLY A 59 -0.94 -15.89 -7.63
CA GLY A 59 0.52 -16.04 -7.52
C GLY A 59 1.01 -16.39 -6.12
N LEU A 60 0.23 -16.06 -5.08
CA LEU A 60 0.46 -16.48 -3.70
C LEU A 60 -0.02 -17.90 -3.41
N GLY A 61 -0.70 -18.55 -4.35
CA GLY A 61 -1.17 -19.94 -4.23
C GLY A 61 -2.53 -20.09 -3.55
N CYS A 62 -3.34 -19.03 -3.45
CA CYS A 62 -4.70 -19.14 -2.91
C CYS A 62 -5.55 -20.10 -3.76
N THR A 63 -6.27 -20.99 -3.09
CA THR A 63 -7.23 -21.89 -3.75
C THR A 63 -8.50 -21.14 -4.19
N ASN A 64 -9.30 -21.75 -5.07
CA ASN A 64 -10.59 -21.17 -5.45
C ASN A 64 -11.53 -20.96 -4.25
N ALA A 65 -11.43 -21.80 -3.21
CA ALA A 65 -12.24 -21.68 -2.01
C ALA A 65 -11.81 -20.44 -1.18
N GLU A 66 -10.51 -20.29 -0.92
CA GLU A 66 -9.94 -19.15 -0.19
C GLU A 66 -10.12 -17.85 -0.97
N GLY A 67 -9.82 -17.86 -2.27
CA GLY A 67 -10.02 -16.71 -3.16
C GLY A 67 -11.49 -16.31 -3.24
N GLY A 68 -12.41 -17.26 -3.35
CA GLY A 68 -13.85 -17.00 -3.34
C GLY A 68 -14.36 -16.37 -2.04
N PHE A 69 -13.80 -16.77 -0.90
CA PHE A 69 -14.08 -16.16 0.40
C PHE A 69 -13.58 -14.70 0.45
N ILE A 70 -12.35 -14.44 -0.02
CA ILE A 70 -11.73 -13.11 -0.01
C ILE A 70 -12.42 -12.17 -1.01
N THR A 71 -12.68 -12.61 -2.23
CA THR A 71 -13.18 -11.73 -3.31
C THR A 71 -14.69 -11.58 -3.32
N LYS A 72 -15.42 -12.32 -2.46
CA LYS A 72 -16.91 -12.32 -2.31
C LYS A 72 -17.70 -12.75 -3.56
N LYS A 73 -17.14 -12.59 -4.76
CA LYS A 73 -17.49 -13.24 -6.03
C LYS A 73 -16.61 -14.47 -6.20
N GLY A 74 -17.14 -15.55 -6.80
CA GLY A 74 -16.38 -16.75 -7.16
C GLY A 74 -15.36 -16.49 -8.27
N SER A 75 -14.35 -15.65 -7.99
CA SER A 75 -13.24 -15.38 -8.88
C SER A 75 -12.42 -16.65 -8.99
N LYS A 76 -12.30 -17.19 -10.21
CA LYS A 76 -11.44 -18.35 -10.45
C LYS A 76 -9.99 -17.93 -10.26
N MET A 77 -9.26 -18.60 -9.38
CA MET A 77 -7.80 -18.46 -9.19
C MET A 77 -6.97 -19.02 -10.36
N LEU A 78 -7.61 -19.22 -11.52
CA LEU A 78 -7.00 -19.75 -12.74
C LEU A 78 -6.57 -18.64 -13.70
N ILE A 79 -6.65 -17.37 -13.29
CA ILE A 79 -6.13 -16.26 -14.07
C ILE A 79 -4.60 -16.20 -13.95
N LYS A 80 -3.93 -15.66 -14.98
CA LYS A 80 -2.46 -15.62 -15.04
C LYS A 80 -1.89 -15.00 -13.75
N PRO A 81 -1.13 -15.78 -12.96
CA PRO A 81 -0.59 -15.29 -11.69
C PRO A 81 0.50 -14.25 -11.93
N ILE A 82 0.61 -13.31 -11.00
CA ILE A 82 1.73 -12.35 -10.93
C ILE A 82 2.40 -12.49 -9.56
N ALA A 83 3.70 -12.22 -9.49
CA ALA A 83 4.39 -12.17 -8.21
C ALA A 83 3.98 -10.92 -7.43
N LYS A 84 4.10 -10.96 -6.11
CA LYS A 84 3.77 -9.82 -5.24
C LYS A 84 4.58 -8.56 -5.58
N SER A 85 5.81 -8.72 -6.08
CA SER A 85 6.67 -7.63 -6.54
C SER A 85 6.17 -6.96 -7.82
N GLU A 86 5.32 -7.63 -8.59
CA GLU A 86 4.74 -7.12 -9.85
C GLU A 86 3.37 -6.46 -9.63
N LEU A 87 2.92 -6.36 -8.37
CA LEU A 87 1.68 -5.69 -8.02
C LEU A 87 1.95 -4.18 -7.88
N ASN A 88 1.21 -3.39 -8.65
CA ASN A 88 1.33 -1.95 -8.74
C ASN A 88 0.01 -1.33 -8.36
#